data_AF-A0A930ZIX1-F1
#
_entry.id   AF-A0A930ZIX1-F1
#
_cell.length_a   1.000
_cell.length_b   1.000
_cell.length_c   1.000
_cell.angle_alpha   90.00
_cell.angle_beta   90.00
_cell.angle_gamma   90.00
#
_symmetry.space_group_name_H-M   'P 1'
#
loop_
_entity.id
_entity.type
_entity.pdbx_description
1 polymer ?
#
loop_
_entity_poly.entity_id
_entity_poly.type
_entity_poly.pdbx_seq_one_letter_code
_entity_poly.pdbx_strand_id
1 'polypeptide(L)' 'MDKPLEGVLKLDFTELMTLRRIDDGAHSPTELSREMQVPAPTISWILNWLVELGLVEHSVDSSNLQRFSKRILG' A
#
# COMPACT_ATOMS: atom_id res chain seq x y z
N MET A 1 12.57 23.06 4.42
CA MET A 1 11.10 23.13 4.38
C MET A 1 10.65 21.96 3.54
N ASP A 2 10.32 20.87 4.21
CA ASP A 2 9.88 19.64 3.55
C ASP A 2 8.54 19.92 2.88
N LYS A 3 8.53 19.90 1.55
CA LYS A 3 7.28 19.89 0.80
C LYS A 3 6.52 18.62 1.23
N PRO A 4 5.21 18.70 1.46
CA PRO A 4 4.43 17.52 1.80
C PRO A 4 4.68 16.44 0.74
N LEU A 5 4.96 15.22 1.17
CA LEU A 5 5.29 14.08 0.29
C LEU A 5 4.24 13.91 -0.82
N GLU A 6 2.99 14.27 -0.51
CA GLU A 6 1.84 14.30 -1.42
C GLU A 6 2.09 15.14 -2.69
N GLY A 7 2.80 16.26 -2.57
CA GLY A 7 3.09 17.16 -3.69
C GLY A 7 4.24 16.72 -4.59
N VAL A 8 5.10 15.80 -4.11
CA VAL A 8 6.25 15.27 -4.87
C VAL A 8 5.86 13.97 -5.58
N LEU A 9 5.05 13.13 -4.94
CA LEU A 9 4.67 11.82 -5.47
C LEU A 9 3.41 11.86 -6.36
N LYS A 10 2.67 12.98 -6.39
CA LYS A 10 1.41 13.15 -7.14
C LYS A 10 0.41 12.02 -6.89
N LEU A 11 0.36 11.52 -5.66
CA LEU A 11 -0.56 10.46 -5.29
C LEU A 11 -1.99 10.99 -5.21
N ASP A 12 -2.95 10.19 -5.66
CA ASP A 12 -4.35 10.47 -5.44
C ASP A 12 -4.80 10.14 -4.01
N PHE A 13 -6.02 10.54 -3.66
CA PHE A 13 -6.57 10.31 -2.33
C PHE A 13 -6.68 8.82 -1.97
N THR A 14 -6.99 7.97 -2.95
CA THR A 14 -7.13 6.52 -2.74
C THR A 14 -5.78 5.87 -2.48
N GLU A 15 -4.74 6.29 -3.19
CA GLU A 15 -3.36 5.84 -3.01
C GLU A 15 -2.82 6.25 -1.63
N LEU A 16 -3.05 7.50 -1.22
CA LEU A 16 -2.68 7.99 0.12
C LEU A 16 -3.42 7.23 1.22
N MET A 17 -4.72 6.97 1.04
CA MET A 17 -5.47 6.18 1.99
C MET A 17 -4.98 4.72 2.04
N THR A 18 -4.58 4.15 0.91
CA THR A 18 -4.00 2.80 0.86
C THR A 18 -2.72 2.75 1.68
N LEU A 19 -1.82 3.72 1.52
CA LEU A 19 -0.58 3.83 2.32
C LEU A 19 -0.88 3.92 3.82
N ARG A 20 -1.82 4.78 4.21
CA ARG A 20 -2.23 4.91 5.61
C ARG A 20 -2.77 3.58 6.17
N ARG A 21 -3.56 2.83 5.40
CA ARG A 21 -4.09 1.54 5.86
C ARG A 21 -3.01 0.48 6.00
N ILE A 22 -1.99 0.51 5.14
CA ILE A 22 -0.83 -0.37 5.28
C ILE A 22 -0.06 -0.03 6.56
N ASP A 23 0.09 1.26 6.86
CA ASP A 23 0.72 1.74 8.11
C ASP A 23 -0.11 1.33 9.35
N ASP A 24 -1.43 1.38 9.26
CA ASP A 24 -2.37 0.91 10.29
C ASP A 24 -2.39 -0.64 10.43
N GLY A 25 -1.71 -1.38 9.56
CA GLY A 25 -1.53 -2.85 9.65
C GLY A 25 -2.35 -3.70 8.68
N ALA A 26 -3.05 -3.10 7.71
CA ALA A 26 -3.73 -3.85 6.65
C ALA A 26 -2.73 -4.30 5.59
N HIS A 27 -2.52 -5.61 5.44
CA HIS A 27 -1.45 -6.13 4.59
C HIS A 27 -1.93 -6.98 3.40
N SER A 28 -3.22 -7.32 3.34
CA SER A 28 -3.78 -8.05 2.19
C SER A 28 -4.66 -7.17 1.29
N PRO A 29 -4.65 -7.42 -0.04
CA PRO A 29 -5.57 -6.74 -0.97
C PRO A 29 -7.05 -6.91 -0.62
N THR A 30 -7.41 -8.06 -0.02
CA THR A 30 -8.80 -8.35 0.37
C THR A 30 -9.26 -7.54 1.57
N GLU A 31 -8.39 -7.34 2.58
CA GLU A 31 -8.68 -6.45 3.72
C GLU A 31 -8.83 -5.01 3.25
N LEU A 32 -7.85 -4.51 2.51
CA LEU A 32 -7.87 -3.15 1.95
C LEU A 32 -9.11 -2.91 1.08
N SER A 33 -9.48 -3.87 0.23
CA SER A 33 -10.70 -3.79 -0.59
C SER A 33 -11.97 -3.63 0.24
N ARG A 34 -12.08 -4.39 1.35
CA ARG A 34 -13.24 -4.31 2.26
C ARG A 34 -13.27 -3.00 3.03
N GLU A 35 -12.14 -2.59 3.61
CA GLU A 35 -12.06 -1.38 4.43
C GLU A 35 -12.25 -0.09 3.64
N MET A 36 -11.72 -0.06 2.42
CA MET A 36 -11.80 1.12 1.56
C MET A 36 -13.03 1.11 0.65
N GLN A 37 -13.79 0.01 0.61
CA GLN A 37 -14.90 -0.21 -0.33
C GLN A 37 -14.48 -0.04 -1.80
N VAL A 38 -13.24 -0.42 -2.11
CA VAL A 38 -12.64 -0.35 -3.45
C VAL A 38 -12.50 -1.77 -4.00
N PRO A 39 -12.75 -2.04 -5.30
CA PRO A 39 -12.58 -3.38 -5.85
C PRO A 39 -11.16 -3.91 -5.68
N ALA A 40 -11.03 -5.20 -5.33
CA ALA A 40 -9.73 -5.85 -5.17
C ALA A 40 -8.78 -5.69 -6.38
N PRO A 41 -9.24 -5.74 -7.65
CA PRO A 41 -8.36 -5.46 -8.80
C PRO A 41 -7.77 -4.05 -8.79
N THR A 42 -8.55 -3.05 -8.37
CA THR A 42 -8.08 -1.67 -8.23
C THR A 42 -7.07 -1.55 -7.10
N ILE A 43 -7.34 -2.18 -5.95
CA ILE A 43 -6.36 -2.23 -4.84
C ILE A 43 -5.06 -2.89 -5.28
N SER A 44 -5.12 -4.02 -5.99
CA SER A 44 -3.93 -4.69 -6.51
C SER A 44 -3.14 -3.81 -7.47
N TRP A 45 -3.82 -3.05 -8.34
CA TRP A 45 -3.16 -2.08 -9.22
C TRP A 45 -2.47 -0.97 -8.41
N ILE A 46 -3.16 -0.36 -7.43
CA ILE A 46 -2.59 0.66 -6.53
C ILE A 46 -1.38 0.10 -5.78
N LEU A 47 -1.47 -1.10 -5.23
CA LEU A 47 -0.38 -1.73 -4.49
C LEU A 47 0.85 -1.98 -5.37
N ASN A 48 0.66 -2.34 -6.63
CA ASN A 48 1.76 -2.50 -7.58
C ASN A 48 2.38 -1.16 -7.93
N TRP A 49 1.55 -0.15 -8.20
CA TRP A 49 2.01 1.21 -8.46
C TRP A 49 2.84 1.78 -7.28
N LEU A 50 2.37 1.59 -6.05
CA LEU A 50 3.09 2.03 -4.85
C LEU A 50 4.41 1.25 -4.63
N VAL A 51 4.50 -0.01 -5.08
CA VAL A 51 5.75 -0.78 -5.10
C VAL A 51 6.71 -0.23 -6.15
N GLU A 52 6.23 0.11 -7.35
CA GLU A 52 7.03 0.71 -8.42
C GLU A 52 7.60 2.08 -8.01
N LEU A 53 6.85 2.84 -7.21
CA LEU A 53 7.30 4.09 -6.60
C LEU A 53 8.28 3.89 -5.44
N GLY A 54 8.53 2.66 -5.00
CA GLY A 54 9.40 2.34 -3.86
C GLY A 54 8.81 2.75 -2.51
N LEU A 55 7.50 3.00 -2.43
CA LEU A 55 6.82 3.43 -1.21
C LEU A 55 6.39 2.26 -0.34
N VAL A 56 6.26 1.08 -0.95
CA VAL A 56 5.78 -0.11 -0.28
C VAL A 56 6.56 -1.32 -0.78
N GLU A 57 7.14 -2.12 0.10
CA GLU A 57 7.82 -3.36 -0.29
C GLU A 57 6.88 -4.55 -0.21
N HIS A 58 6.87 -5.40 -1.24
CA HIS A 58 6.16 -6.67 -1.20
C HIS A 58 7.03 -7.74 -0.54
N SER A 59 6.94 -7.93 0.79
CA SER A 59 7.54 -9.12 1.39
C SER A 59 6.55 -10.28 1.27
N VAL A 60 6.99 -11.33 0.59
CA VAL A 60 6.37 -12.65 0.67
C VAL A 60 7.12 -13.36 1.79
N ASP A 61 6.47 -13.61 2.92
CA ASP A 61 7.08 -14.40 3.99
C ASP A 61 7.26 -15.84 3.48
N SER A 62 8.47 -16.15 3.00
CA SER A 62 8.80 -17.47 2.43
C SER A 62 8.79 -18.60 3.47
N SER A 63 8.74 -18.27 4.76
CA SER A 63 8.53 -19.22 5.87
C SER A 63 7.06 -19.55 6.10
N ASN A 64 6.13 -18.79 5.52
CA ASN A 64 4.70 -18.95 5.71
C ASN A 64 3.94 -18.37 4.50
N LEU A 65 3.63 -19.22 3.50
CA LEU A 65 3.03 -18.84 2.21
C LEU A 65 1.69 -18.06 2.28
N GLN A 66 1.18 -17.74 3.48
CA GLN A 66 -0.03 -16.94 3.71
C GLN A 66 0.21 -15.52 4.27
N ARG A 67 1.44 -15.11 4.58
CA ARG A 67 1.70 -13.76 5.10
C ARG A 67 2.50 -12.92 4.10
N PHE A 68 1.80 -11.98 3.48
CA PHE A 68 2.45 -10.83 2.89
C PHE A 68 2.56 -9.77 3.97
N SER A 69 3.77 -9.34 4.30
CA SER A 69 3.97 -8.18 5.18
C SER A 69 4.64 -7.09 4.36
N LYS A 70 4.09 -5.88 4.34
CA LYS A 70 4.70 -4.76 3.64
C LYS A 70 5.11 -3.74 4.70
N ARG A 71 6.38 -3.32 4.68
CA ARG A 71 6.96 -2.42 5.69
C ARG A 71 7.43 -1.12 5.02
N ILE A 72 7.23 0.00 5.70
CA ILE A 72 7.68 1.32 5.23
C ILE A 72 9.15 1.50 5.62
N LEU A 73 9.99 1.93 4.67
CA LEU A 73 11.38 2.29 4.91
C LEU A 73 11.45 3.78 5.27
N GLY A 74 11.93 4.06 6.48
CA GLY A 74 12.39 5.37 6.96
C GLY A 74 13.89 5.38 7.15
#